data_AF-A0A7K0YEA0-F1
#
_entry.id   AF-A0A7K0YEA0-F1
#
_cell.length_a   1.000
_cell.length_b   1.000
_cell.length_c   1.000
_cell.angle_alpha   90.00
_cell.angle_beta   90.00
_cell.angle_gamma   90.00
#
_symmetry.space_group_name_H-M   'P 1'
#
loop_
_entity.id
_entity.type
_entity.pdbx_description
1 polymer ?
#
loop_
_entity_poly.entity_id
_entity_poly.type
_entity_poly.pdbx_seq_one_letter_code
_entity_poly.pdbx_strand_id
1 'polypeptide(L)'
;MKLKRSGKFAAAFLAGAIIAGGVGAVASTQNTSSIAACADKRTGALFLSATGTCPTNRTLIQIGGPAMNAKAIASLVTPTVVSISVTAAAGSGTGSGSIYKSAANGSFIITNNHVIEDAVTGGTIRVEFTNGDQVAATIVGRDPMYDIAVLSIKTGNLPTIAIGDSSKVSVGDPVLAIGSPLGLASTVTSGIISALNRPVTAGTAGSESYVNAIQTDAAINPGNSGGALVDAQGRIIGVNSAIATLSSGGVSGSIGLGFSIPINEAKRVIDEIIATGKSTRPVLGVFFDVEFTGIGARIQRLSPGEGAEKAGIPVGSIIRSIDGVRIPDNEAAIVKIRSYAPGSTVTVVVDLPNNGGSKSFKVTLGSAPSM
;
A
#
# COMPACT_ATOMS: atom_id res chain seq x y z
N MET A 1 53.02 -5.02 40.70
CA MET A 1 53.98 -6.15 40.66
C MET A 1 53.27 -7.40 40.16
N LYS A 2 53.75 -7.96 39.03
CA LYS A 2 53.52 -9.31 38.44
C LYS A 2 52.07 -9.72 38.12
N LEU A 3 51.63 -9.86 36.87
CA LEU A 3 52.03 -10.67 35.70
C LEU A 3 51.08 -11.87 35.48
N LYS A 4 50.53 -11.94 34.26
CA LYS A 4 50.15 -13.15 33.48
C LYS A 4 48.90 -13.89 33.99
N ARG A 5 48.04 -14.45 33.12
CA ARG A 5 48.33 -15.09 31.84
C ARG A 5 47.03 -15.21 31.00
N SER A 6 47.22 -15.01 29.70
CA SER A 6 46.37 -15.41 28.59
C SER A 6 45.93 -16.88 28.63
N GLY A 7 44.72 -17.16 28.14
CA GLY A 7 44.30 -18.51 27.75
C GLY A 7 43.07 -18.45 26.87
N LYS A 8 43.26 -18.39 25.55
CA LYS A 8 42.21 -18.66 24.56
C LYS A 8 41.76 -20.10 24.75
N PHE A 9 40.48 -20.33 25.05
CA PHE A 9 39.85 -21.63 24.87
C PHE A 9 38.72 -21.48 23.86
N ALA A 10 39.00 -21.95 22.64
CA ALA A 10 37.95 -22.43 21.75
C ALA A 10 37.38 -23.70 22.39
N ALA A 11 36.06 -23.80 22.50
CA ALA A 11 35.37 -25.04 22.84
C ALA A 11 34.13 -25.16 21.95
N ALA A 12 34.09 -26.28 21.25
CA ALA A 12 33.20 -26.61 20.17
C ALA A 12 31.74 -26.80 20.63
N PHE A 13 30.81 -26.43 19.75
CA PHE A 13 29.38 -26.68 19.89
C PHE A 13 29.09 -28.12 19.46
N LEU A 14 28.69 -28.98 20.40
CA LEU A 14 28.09 -30.27 20.11
C LEU A 14 26.60 -30.20 20.47
N ALA A 15 25.76 -30.05 19.44
CA ALA A 15 24.32 -30.21 19.58
C ALA A 15 23.98 -31.70 19.47
N GLY A 16 23.49 -32.28 20.57
CA GLY A 16 22.77 -33.55 20.58
C GLY A 16 21.27 -33.26 20.70
N ALA A 17 20.53 -33.32 19.61
CA ALA A 17 19.08 -33.34 19.61
C ALA A 17 18.61 -34.79 19.51
N ILE A 18 17.91 -35.28 20.53
CA ILE A 18 17.17 -36.56 20.46
C ILE A 18 15.73 -36.21 20.10
N ILE A 19 15.30 -36.60 18.90
CA ILE A 19 13.91 -36.53 18.43
C ILE A 19 13.35 -37.95 18.53
N ALA A 20 12.40 -38.16 19.45
CA ALA A 20 11.52 -39.34 19.43
C ALA A 20 10.18 -38.93 18.78
N GLY A 21 9.83 -39.64 17.71
CA GLY A 21 8.76 -39.26 16.78
C GLY A 21 7.34 -39.67 17.17
N GLY A 22 6.39 -39.09 16.44
CA GLY A 22 5.02 -39.54 16.30
C GLY A 22 4.47 -38.98 14.98
N VAL A 23 4.15 -39.86 14.03
CA VAL A 23 3.67 -39.51 12.69
C VAL A 23 2.15 -39.36 12.73
N GLY A 24 1.64 -38.16 12.46
CA GLY A 24 0.21 -37.88 12.32
C GLY A 24 -0.03 -36.48 11.77
N ALA A 25 -0.59 -36.41 10.55
CA ALA A 25 -1.16 -35.24 9.87
C ALA A 25 -0.53 -33.85 10.14
N VAL A 26 0.35 -33.41 9.24
CA VAL A 26 0.93 -32.06 9.28
C VAL A 26 -0.11 -31.03 8.82
N ALA A 27 -0.96 -30.58 9.74
CA ALA A 27 -1.46 -29.20 9.64
C ALA A 27 -0.24 -28.30 9.91
N SER A 28 0.18 -27.49 8.94
CA SER A 28 1.24 -26.51 9.17
C SER A 28 0.71 -25.38 10.06
N THR A 29 0.58 -25.64 11.36
CA THR A 29 0.52 -24.58 12.35
C THR A 29 1.89 -23.91 12.35
N GLN A 30 1.99 -22.73 11.74
CA GLN A 30 3.13 -21.85 11.89
C GLN A 30 3.18 -21.43 13.37
N ASN A 31 3.82 -22.25 14.22
CA ASN A 31 4.20 -21.87 15.57
C ASN A 31 5.20 -20.72 15.44
N THR A 32 4.72 -19.47 15.51
CA THR A 32 5.59 -18.30 15.67
C THR A 32 6.19 -18.35 17.07
N SER A 33 7.24 -19.17 17.21
CA SER A 33 7.89 -19.43 18.48
C SER A 33 8.65 -18.19 18.90
N SER A 34 8.10 -17.41 19.82
CA SER A 34 8.85 -16.39 20.54
C SER A 34 9.63 -17.06 21.66
N ILE A 35 10.95 -16.85 21.66
CA ILE A 35 11.89 -17.40 22.63
C ILE A 35 12.19 -16.30 23.63
N ALA A 36 11.75 -16.43 24.87
CA ALA A 36 12.18 -15.51 25.92
C ALA A 36 13.68 -15.74 26.24
N ALA A 37 14.42 -14.65 26.40
CA ALA A 37 15.84 -14.62 26.74
C ALA A 37 16.12 -13.49 27.75
N CYS A 38 17.16 -13.65 28.57
CA CYS A 38 17.66 -12.65 29.49
C CYS A 38 18.98 -12.09 28.95
N ALA A 39 19.04 -10.77 28.73
CA ALA A 39 20.30 -10.08 28.46
C ALA A 39 20.93 -9.59 29.76
N ASP A 40 22.19 -9.93 29.99
CA ASP A 40 22.95 -9.41 31.12
C ASP A 40 23.24 -7.91 30.95
N LYS A 41 22.84 -7.09 31.94
CA LYS A 41 22.91 -5.62 31.83
C LYS A 41 24.34 -5.07 31.73
N ARG A 42 25.35 -5.84 32.16
CA ARG A 42 26.74 -5.41 32.18
C ARG A 42 27.54 -5.94 31.00
N THR A 43 27.28 -7.18 30.61
CA THR A 43 28.09 -7.89 29.60
C THR A 43 27.39 -8.05 28.25
N GLY A 44 26.06 -7.86 28.20
CA GLY A 44 25.26 -8.07 26.99
C GLY A 44 25.10 -9.53 26.59
N ALA A 45 25.60 -10.48 27.40
CA ALA A 45 25.46 -11.91 27.13
C ALA A 45 23.99 -12.32 27.20
N LEU A 46 23.54 -13.12 26.22
CA LEU A 46 22.18 -13.64 26.13
C LEU A 46 22.08 -15.03 26.76
N PHE A 47 21.03 -15.24 27.53
CA PHE A 47 20.70 -16.50 28.17
C PHE A 47 19.24 -16.84 27.84
N LEU A 48 18.93 -18.08 27.49
CA LEU A 48 17.54 -18.48 27.28
C LEU A 48 16.75 -18.40 28.60
N SER A 49 15.52 -17.87 28.55
CA SER A 49 14.60 -17.80 29.68
C SER A 49 13.46 -18.78 29.44
N ALA A 50 13.57 -19.96 30.05
CA ALA A 50 12.53 -20.99 29.95
C ALA A 50 11.25 -20.63 30.71
N THR A 51 11.32 -19.71 31.67
CA THR A 51 10.21 -19.34 32.56
C THR A 51 9.60 -17.98 32.23
N GLY A 52 10.13 -17.26 31.22
CA GLY A 52 9.67 -15.92 30.87
C GLY A 52 9.97 -14.85 31.92
N THR A 53 10.91 -15.11 32.84
CA THR A 53 11.34 -14.17 33.89
C THR A 53 12.86 -14.10 33.93
N CYS A 54 13.41 -12.98 34.42
CA CYS A 54 14.85 -12.77 34.52
C CYS A 54 15.27 -12.28 35.91
N PRO A 55 16.46 -12.67 36.40
CA PRO A 55 17.07 -12.08 37.58
C PRO A 55 17.22 -10.55 37.45
N THR A 56 17.25 -9.83 38.57
CA THR A 56 17.24 -8.36 38.61
C THR A 56 18.41 -7.68 37.88
N ASN A 57 19.55 -8.38 37.75
CA ASN A 57 20.73 -7.92 37.00
C ASN A 57 20.65 -8.21 35.49
N ARG A 58 19.55 -8.77 34.99
CA ARG A 58 19.29 -9.05 33.58
C ARG A 58 17.97 -8.44 33.13
N THR A 59 17.81 -8.28 31.83
CA THR A 59 16.60 -7.76 31.20
C THR A 59 15.95 -8.86 30.38
N LEU A 60 14.64 -9.07 30.56
CA LEU A 60 13.86 -10.00 29.75
C LEU A 60 13.67 -9.43 28.34
N ILE A 61 13.91 -10.26 27.34
CA ILE A 61 13.81 -9.98 25.91
C ILE A 61 13.06 -11.15 25.27
N GLN A 62 12.19 -10.89 24.29
CA GLN A 62 11.63 -11.94 23.45
C GLN A 62 12.35 -11.98 22.10
N ILE A 63 12.72 -13.18 21.66
CA ILE A 63 13.49 -13.49 20.45
C ILE A 63 12.60 -14.38 19.57
N GLY A 64 11.98 -13.81 18.55
CA GLY A 64 10.95 -14.48 17.75
C GLY A 64 9.54 -14.08 18.19
N GLY A 65 8.54 -14.27 17.32
CA GLY A 65 7.27 -13.54 17.30
C GLY A 65 7.26 -12.58 16.10
N PRO A 66 6.13 -12.30 15.43
CA PRO A 66 6.08 -11.47 14.22
C PRO A 66 6.26 -9.97 14.54
N ALA A 67 7.16 -9.64 15.46
CA ALA A 67 7.61 -8.28 15.64
C ALA A 67 8.43 -7.91 14.41
N MET A 68 7.85 -7.05 13.58
CA MET A 68 8.51 -6.43 12.45
C MET A 68 9.85 -5.83 12.88
N ASN A 69 10.96 -6.30 12.29
CA ASN A 69 12.27 -5.72 12.53
C ASN A 69 12.40 -4.40 11.75
N ALA A 70 11.83 -3.34 12.32
CA ALA A 70 11.72 -2.05 11.65
C ALA A 70 13.07 -1.51 11.16
N LYS A 71 14.14 -1.70 11.95
CA LYS A 71 15.50 -1.29 11.58
C LYS A 71 16.02 -2.05 10.35
N ALA A 72 15.87 -3.37 10.32
CA ALA A 72 16.34 -4.19 9.20
C ALA A 72 15.55 -3.87 7.92
N ILE A 73 14.22 -3.75 8.04
CA ILE A 73 13.35 -3.43 6.91
C ILE A 73 13.63 -2.02 6.40
N ALA A 74 13.77 -1.03 7.28
CA ALA A 74 14.16 0.33 6.89
C ALA A 74 15.50 0.32 6.15
N SER A 75 16.53 -0.36 6.66
CA SER A 75 17.82 -0.46 5.99
C SER A 75 17.74 -1.12 4.60
N LEU A 76 16.81 -2.05 4.41
CA LEU A 76 16.58 -2.72 3.14
C LEU A 76 15.79 -1.84 2.14
N VAL A 77 14.76 -1.15 2.63
CA VAL A 77 13.77 -0.46 1.80
C VAL A 77 14.13 0.99 1.53
N THR A 78 14.69 1.71 2.50
CA THR A 78 15.07 3.13 2.38
C THR A 78 15.88 3.43 1.10
N PRO A 79 16.87 2.62 0.67
CA PRO A 79 17.58 2.87 -0.60
C PRO A 79 16.71 2.82 -1.86
N THR A 80 15.53 2.19 -1.79
CA THR A 80 14.57 2.06 -2.90
C THR A 80 13.52 3.17 -2.91
N VAL A 81 13.47 4.00 -1.87
CA VAL A 81 12.54 5.13 -1.74
C VAL A 81 13.29 6.43 -1.97
N VAL A 82 12.67 7.34 -2.72
CA VAL A 82 13.28 8.61 -3.15
C VAL A 82 12.41 9.79 -2.73
N SER A 83 13.04 10.96 -2.59
CA SER A 83 12.35 12.25 -2.47
C SER A 83 12.04 12.77 -3.88
N ILE A 84 10.86 13.36 -4.05
CA ILE A 84 10.44 14.00 -5.29
C ILE A 84 10.18 15.47 -4.98
N SER A 85 10.82 16.36 -5.73
CA SER A 85 10.55 17.79 -5.71
C SER A 85 10.04 18.26 -7.07
N VAL A 86 9.04 19.12 -7.02
CA VAL A 86 8.40 19.72 -8.17
C VAL A 86 8.56 21.22 -8.08
N THR A 87 8.93 21.85 -9.18
CA THR A 87 9.00 23.30 -9.31
C THR A 87 8.24 23.71 -10.55
N ALA A 88 7.20 24.53 -10.38
CA ALA A 88 6.35 25.06 -11.44
C ALA A 88 6.12 26.55 -11.24
N ALA A 89 5.62 27.25 -12.26
CA ALA A 89 5.34 28.68 -12.16
C ALA A 89 4.28 29.03 -11.09
N ALA A 90 3.35 28.10 -10.83
CA ALA A 90 2.27 28.25 -9.86
C ALA A 90 2.66 27.84 -8.42
N GLY A 91 3.84 27.26 -8.21
CA GLY A 91 4.28 26.79 -6.90
C GLY A 91 5.32 25.66 -6.95
N SER A 92 5.70 25.16 -5.77
CA SER A 92 6.58 24.00 -5.62
C SER A 92 5.91 22.94 -4.75
N GLY A 93 6.01 21.67 -5.17
CA GLY A 93 5.49 20.51 -4.44
C GLY A 93 6.63 19.59 -3.98
N THR A 94 6.40 18.83 -2.91
CA THR A 94 7.31 17.76 -2.50
C THR A 94 6.54 16.50 -2.10
N GLY A 95 7.14 15.36 -2.37
CA GLY A 95 6.58 14.04 -2.07
C GLY A 95 7.67 12.99 -2.06
N SER A 96 7.23 11.74 -2.15
CA SER A 96 8.08 10.55 -2.18
C SER A 96 7.80 9.72 -3.42
N GLY A 97 8.71 8.83 -3.76
CA GLY A 97 8.50 7.79 -4.77
C GLY A 97 9.21 6.51 -4.40
N SER A 98 8.86 5.42 -5.08
CA SER A 98 9.56 4.14 -4.96
C SER A 98 10.16 3.73 -6.31
N ILE A 99 11.43 3.32 -6.33
CA ILE A 99 12.12 2.82 -7.52
C ILE A 99 11.53 1.44 -7.86
N TYR A 100 10.72 1.39 -8.90
CA TYR A 100 9.90 0.23 -9.24
C TYR A 100 10.61 -0.76 -10.18
N LYS A 101 11.30 -0.22 -11.19
CA LYS A 101 12.12 -1.00 -12.15
C LYS A 101 13.40 -0.23 -12.41
N SER A 102 14.51 -0.93 -12.54
CA SER A 102 15.80 -0.34 -12.91
C SER A 102 16.52 -1.23 -13.91
N ALA A 103 17.09 -0.60 -14.93
CA ALA A 103 17.95 -1.21 -15.94
C ALA A 103 19.22 -0.37 -16.08
N ALA A 104 20.19 -0.82 -16.89
CA ALA A 104 21.45 -0.09 -17.05
C ALA A 104 21.28 1.34 -17.61
N ASN A 105 20.23 1.59 -18.40
CA ASN A 105 19.99 2.84 -19.11
C ASN A 105 18.93 3.75 -18.47
N GLY A 106 18.38 3.37 -17.31
CA GLY A 106 17.38 4.17 -16.62
C GLY A 106 16.54 3.39 -15.62
N SER A 107 15.71 4.12 -14.89
CA SER A 107 14.83 3.57 -13.87
C SER A 107 13.44 4.21 -13.94
N PHE A 108 12.43 3.44 -13.55
CA PHE A 108 11.06 3.89 -13.37
C PHE A 108 10.76 4.05 -11.89
N ILE A 109 10.17 5.19 -11.53
CA ILE A 109 9.78 5.53 -10.17
C ILE A 109 8.26 5.68 -10.12
N ILE A 110 7.64 5.06 -9.15
CA ILE A 110 6.20 5.17 -8.90
C ILE A 110 5.98 6.20 -7.79
N THR A 111 4.95 7.02 -7.95
CA THR A 111 4.53 8.05 -6.99
C THR A 111 3.02 8.29 -7.14
N ASN A 112 2.48 9.28 -6.42
CA ASN A 112 1.11 9.72 -6.61
C ASN A 112 0.98 10.75 -7.73
N ASN A 113 -0.20 10.84 -8.35
CA ASN A 113 -0.49 11.86 -9.36
C ASN A 113 -0.37 13.27 -8.74
N HIS A 114 -0.97 13.49 -7.58
CA HIS A 114 -1.00 14.82 -6.95
C HIS A 114 0.40 15.34 -6.57
N VAL A 115 1.39 14.46 -6.39
CA VAL A 115 2.78 14.86 -6.11
C VAL A 115 3.41 15.57 -7.31
N ILE A 116 3.00 15.20 -8.53
CA ILE A 116 3.62 15.67 -9.78
C ILE A 116 2.70 16.57 -10.62
N GLU A 117 1.46 16.80 -10.17
CA GLU A 117 0.41 17.45 -10.94
C GLU A 117 0.79 18.87 -11.39
N ASP A 118 1.41 19.66 -10.51
CA ASP A 118 1.83 21.03 -10.81
C ASP A 118 2.91 21.10 -11.92
N ALA A 119 3.68 20.02 -12.13
CA ALA A 119 4.68 19.96 -13.20
C ALA A 119 4.11 19.58 -14.58
N VAL A 120 2.85 19.15 -14.66
CA VAL A 120 2.26 18.59 -15.89
C VAL A 120 2.12 19.66 -16.99
N THR A 121 1.76 20.89 -16.63
CA THR A 121 1.48 21.99 -17.58
C THR A 121 2.66 22.94 -17.75
N GLY A 122 3.77 22.71 -17.05
CA GLY A 122 4.95 23.57 -17.08
C GLY A 122 5.68 23.58 -15.75
N GLY A 123 6.63 22.66 -15.60
CA GLY A 123 7.49 22.58 -14.43
C GLY A 123 8.63 21.58 -14.61
N THR A 124 9.48 21.47 -13.60
CA THR A 124 10.57 20.49 -13.54
C THR A 124 10.37 19.56 -12.36
N ILE A 125 10.65 18.28 -12.57
CA ILE A 125 10.63 17.26 -11.52
C ILE A 125 12.06 16.82 -11.26
N ARG A 126 12.47 16.83 -9.99
CA ARG A 126 13.73 16.26 -9.53
C ARG A 126 13.47 15.11 -8.57
N VAL A 127 14.27 14.07 -8.73
CA VAL A 127 14.34 12.93 -7.82
C VAL A 127 15.63 13.07 -7.03
N GLU A 128 15.52 12.97 -5.71
CA GLU A 128 16.66 13.00 -4.80
C GLU A 128 16.79 11.65 -4.09
N PHE A 129 18.00 11.08 -4.16
CA PHE A 129 18.34 9.81 -3.53
C PHE A 129 18.80 10.01 -2.08
N THR A 130 18.91 8.91 -1.34
CA THR A 130 19.34 8.93 0.08
C THR A 130 20.76 9.45 0.31
N ASN A 131 21.60 9.49 -0.73
CA ASN A 131 22.94 10.08 -0.69
C ASN A 131 22.96 11.59 -1.00
N GLY A 132 21.79 12.20 -1.25
CA GLY A 132 21.63 13.61 -1.62
C GLY A 132 21.79 13.90 -3.11
N ASP A 133 22.12 12.90 -3.94
CA ASP A 133 22.22 13.11 -5.39
C ASP A 133 20.84 13.42 -5.96
N GLN A 134 20.79 14.45 -6.81
CA GLN A 134 19.57 14.87 -7.49
C GLN A 134 19.67 14.66 -9.00
N VAL A 135 18.62 14.08 -9.58
CA VAL A 135 18.52 13.85 -11.03
C VAL A 135 17.18 14.35 -11.56
N ALA A 136 17.19 14.81 -12.82
CA ALA A 136 15.96 15.19 -13.49
C ALA A 136 15.11 13.95 -13.82
N ALA A 137 13.80 14.07 -13.61
CA ALA A 137 12.83 13.05 -13.96
C ALA A 137 11.85 13.55 -15.02
N THR A 138 11.34 12.62 -15.82
CA THR A 138 10.32 12.88 -16.84
C THR A 138 9.07 12.06 -16.54
N ILE A 139 7.90 12.63 -16.80
CA ILE A 139 6.63 11.90 -16.63
C ILE A 139 6.49 10.89 -17.78
N VAL A 140 6.32 9.62 -17.44
CA VAL A 140 5.97 8.57 -18.40
C VAL A 140 4.46 8.56 -18.63
N GLY A 141 3.69 8.69 -17.54
CA GLY A 141 2.24 8.85 -17.53
C GLY A 141 1.72 8.94 -16.09
N ARG A 142 0.46 9.34 -15.92
CA ARG A 142 -0.16 9.61 -14.60
C ARG A 142 -1.65 9.35 -14.56
N ASP A 143 -2.17 8.38 -13.83
CA ASP A 143 -3.62 8.20 -13.72
C ASP A 143 -4.22 9.04 -12.56
N PRO A 144 -4.97 10.12 -12.83
CA PRO A 144 -5.55 10.94 -11.77
C PRO A 144 -6.69 10.22 -11.04
N MET A 145 -7.39 9.28 -11.72
CA MET A 145 -8.53 8.56 -11.14
C MET A 145 -8.10 7.57 -10.05
N TYR A 146 -6.86 7.08 -10.14
CA TYR A 146 -6.21 6.18 -9.19
C TYR A 146 -5.15 6.87 -8.32
N ASP A 147 -4.89 8.16 -8.54
CA ASP A 147 -3.80 8.92 -7.91
C ASP A 147 -2.42 8.24 -8.05
N ILE A 148 -2.09 7.73 -9.24
CA ILE A 148 -0.81 7.06 -9.52
C ILE A 148 -0.07 7.80 -10.63
N ALA A 149 1.25 7.94 -10.50
CA ALA A 149 2.10 8.41 -11.58
C ALA A 149 3.38 7.59 -11.70
N VAL A 150 3.90 7.53 -12.92
CA VAL A 150 5.18 6.90 -13.24
C VAL A 150 6.10 7.95 -13.81
N LEU A 151 7.27 8.08 -13.19
CA LEU A 151 8.37 8.88 -13.65
C LEU A 151 9.47 7.99 -14.24
N SER A 152 10.27 8.53 -15.16
CA SER A 152 11.51 7.91 -15.61
C SER A 152 12.70 8.83 -15.38
N ILE A 153 13.82 8.21 -15.02
CA ILE A 153 15.13 8.85 -14.84
C ILE A 153 16.18 8.12 -15.66
N LYS A 154 17.24 8.82 -16.06
CA LYS A 154 18.35 8.23 -16.85
C LYS A 154 19.32 7.40 -16.00
N THR A 155 19.28 7.55 -14.68
CA THR A 155 20.11 6.77 -13.75
C THR A 155 19.60 5.34 -13.64
N GLY A 156 20.49 4.39 -13.88
CA GLY A 156 20.21 2.96 -13.88
C GLY A 156 20.90 2.18 -12.76
N ASN A 157 20.72 0.86 -12.75
CA ASN A 157 21.30 -0.07 -11.78
C ASN A 157 21.03 0.30 -10.30
N LEU A 158 19.84 0.82 -10.05
CA LEU A 158 19.39 1.23 -8.73
C LEU A 158 18.70 0.06 -8.02
N PRO A 159 18.74 0.01 -6.67
CA PRO A 159 17.96 -0.94 -5.91
C PRO A 159 16.46 -0.68 -6.11
N THR A 160 15.70 -1.74 -6.37
CA THR A 160 14.26 -1.67 -6.62
C THR A 160 13.46 -2.17 -5.44
N ILE A 161 12.31 -1.56 -5.17
CA ILE A 161 11.37 -2.00 -4.13
C ILE A 161 10.85 -3.41 -4.45
N ALA A 162 10.85 -4.30 -3.46
CA ALA A 162 10.27 -5.63 -3.63
C ALA A 162 8.74 -5.54 -3.62
N ILE A 163 8.05 -6.19 -4.55
CA ILE A 163 6.59 -6.12 -4.67
C ILE A 163 5.92 -7.19 -3.79
N GLY A 164 4.97 -6.75 -2.96
CA GLY A 164 4.14 -7.61 -2.11
C GLY A 164 2.83 -8.00 -2.79
N ASP A 165 1.89 -8.49 -1.99
CA ASP A 165 0.54 -8.87 -2.44
C ASP A 165 -0.51 -8.32 -1.48
N SER A 166 -1.14 -7.21 -1.86
CA SER A 166 -2.15 -6.54 -1.02
C SER A 166 -3.45 -7.32 -0.87
N SER A 167 -3.63 -8.45 -1.55
CA SER A 167 -4.80 -9.32 -1.35
C SER A 167 -4.64 -10.29 -0.17
N LYS A 168 -3.41 -10.45 0.33
CA LYS A 168 -3.06 -11.39 1.41
C LYS A 168 -2.86 -10.73 2.76
N VAL A 169 -2.90 -9.41 2.80
CA VAL A 169 -2.74 -8.66 4.05
C VAL A 169 -4.03 -8.69 4.84
N SER A 170 -3.92 -8.59 6.16
CA SER A 170 -5.01 -8.65 7.12
C SER A 170 -4.96 -7.47 8.09
N VAL A 171 -6.11 -7.09 8.62
CA VAL A 171 -6.18 -6.12 9.72
C VAL A 171 -5.36 -6.67 10.91
N GLY A 172 -4.49 -5.81 11.46
CA GLY A 172 -3.54 -6.17 12.51
C GLY A 172 -2.14 -6.54 12.02
N ASP A 173 -1.95 -6.77 10.71
CA ASP A 173 -0.60 -7.00 10.17
C ASP A 173 0.28 -5.76 10.41
N PRO A 174 1.52 -5.94 10.91
CA PRO A 174 2.42 -4.82 11.11
C PRO A 174 2.89 -4.27 9.76
N VAL A 175 3.02 -2.94 9.68
CA VAL A 175 3.44 -2.20 8.49
C VAL A 175 4.46 -1.12 8.85
N LEU A 176 5.37 -0.81 7.92
CA LEU A 176 6.10 0.45 7.94
C LEU A 176 5.63 1.33 6.79
N ALA A 177 5.42 2.61 7.07
CA ALA A 177 5.34 3.62 6.04
C ALA A 177 6.70 4.31 5.91
N ILE A 178 7.20 4.35 4.69
CA ILE A 178 8.52 4.90 4.36
C ILE A 178 8.32 5.97 3.29
N GLY A 179 8.74 7.18 3.62
CA GLY A 179 8.79 8.33 2.71
C GLY A 179 10.10 9.08 2.87
N SER A 180 10.30 10.13 2.08
CA SER A 180 11.49 10.98 2.10
C SER A 180 11.10 12.47 1.97
N PRO A 181 10.31 13.01 2.92
CA PRO A 181 9.90 14.42 2.85
C PRO A 181 11.12 15.36 2.85
N LEU A 182 11.14 16.34 1.94
CA LEU A 182 12.13 17.44 1.91
C LEU A 182 13.61 17.00 1.85
N GLY A 183 13.90 15.80 1.31
CA GLY A 183 15.27 15.27 1.29
C GLY A 183 15.82 14.88 2.68
N LEU A 184 15.00 14.96 3.74
CA LEU A 184 15.35 14.43 5.05
C LEU A 184 15.43 12.91 4.95
N ALA A 185 16.54 12.34 5.41
CA ALA A 185 16.84 10.91 5.34
C ALA A 185 15.62 10.06 5.73
N SER A 186 15.07 9.39 4.72
CA SER A 186 13.81 8.63 4.71
C SER A 186 13.12 8.42 6.05
N THR A 187 12.07 9.19 6.30
CA THR A 187 11.18 9.04 7.46
C THR A 187 10.50 7.67 7.42
N VAL A 188 10.73 6.88 8.46
CA VAL A 188 10.13 5.57 8.68
C VAL A 188 9.17 5.69 9.86
N THR A 189 7.90 5.36 9.64
CA THR A 189 6.89 5.26 10.69
C THR A 189 6.36 3.84 10.74
N SER A 190 6.01 3.36 11.93
CA SER A 190 5.52 2.00 12.15
C SER A 190 4.07 2.05 12.58
N GLY A 191 3.31 1.03 12.19
CA GLY A 191 1.93 0.83 12.61
C GLY A 191 1.45 -0.55 12.24
N ILE A 192 0.14 -0.69 12.11
CA ILE A 192 -0.57 -1.87 11.63
C ILE A 192 -1.53 -1.49 10.50
N ILE A 193 -2.03 -2.48 9.80
CA ILE A 193 -3.23 -2.32 8.99
C ILE A 193 -4.43 -2.19 9.93
N SER A 194 -5.06 -1.02 9.93
CA SER A 194 -6.22 -0.73 10.77
C SER A 194 -7.54 -1.14 10.12
N ALA A 195 -7.62 -1.04 8.79
CA ALA A 195 -8.79 -1.48 8.02
C ALA A 195 -8.38 -1.74 6.56
N LEU A 196 -9.20 -2.56 5.89
CA LEU A 196 -9.09 -2.82 4.46
C LEU A 196 -10.34 -2.33 3.75
N ASN A 197 -10.21 -2.16 2.43
CA ASN A 197 -11.30 -1.81 1.54
C ASN A 197 -12.03 -0.54 1.94
N ARG A 198 -11.29 0.49 2.38
CA ARG A 198 -11.90 1.75 2.78
C ARG A 198 -12.19 2.59 1.52
N PRO A 199 -13.45 2.87 1.18
CA PRO A 199 -13.73 3.82 0.14
C PRO A 199 -13.29 5.20 0.60
N VAL A 200 -12.36 5.80 -0.14
CA VAL A 200 -11.90 7.16 0.07
C VAL A 200 -11.94 7.91 -1.24
N THR A 201 -12.48 9.12 -1.17
CA THR A 201 -12.50 10.10 -2.24
C THR A 201 -11.44 11.15 -1.90
N ALA A 202 -10.44 11.31 -2.76
CA ALA A 202 -9.34 12.26 -2.60
C ALA A 202 -9.33 13.24 -3.78
N GLY A 203 -9.04 14.53 -3.56
CA GLY A 203 -8.98 15.53 -4.63
C GLY A 203 -10.03 16.65 -4.51
N THR A 204 -10.05 17.55 -5.48
CA THR A 204 -11.02 18.65 -5.59
C THR A 204 -12.24 18.23 -6.42
N ALA A 205 -13.35 18.96 -6.28
CA ALA A 205 -14.58 18.68 -7.01
C ALA A 205 -14.32 18.63 -8.53
N GLY A 206 -14.59 17.49 -9.18
CA GLY A 206 -14.30 17.24 -10.60
C GLY A 206 -12.92 16.67 -10.93
N SER A 207 -12.10 16.36 -9.92
CA SER A 207 -10.80 15.67 -10.05
C SER A 207 -10.60 14.65 -8.93
N GLU A 208 -11.69 13.98 -8.54
CA GLU A 208 -11.69 13.00 -7.47
C GLU A 208 -11.01 11.68 -7.89
N SER A 209 -10.03 11.27 -7.10
CA SER A 209 -9.49 9.93 -7.07
C SER A 209 -10.36 9.06 -6.16
N TYR A 210 -10.82 7.94 -6.69
CA TYR A 210 -11.66 6.99 -5.96
C TYR A 210 -10.82 5.78 -5.61
N VAL A 211 -10.36 5.72 -4.37
CA VAL A 211 -9.37 4.74 -3.93
C VAL A 211 -10.00 3.77 -2.94
N ASN A 212 -9.82 2.46 -3.20
CA ASN A 212 -10.16 1.40 -2.27
C ASN A 212 -8.98 1.18 -1.29
N ALA A 213 -8.82 2.07 -0.31
CA ALA A 213 -7.59 2.21 0.44
C ALA A 213 -7.37 1.11 1.50
N ILE A 214 -6.10 0.81 1.73
CA ILE A 214 -5.59 0.22 2.98
C ILE A 214 -5.51 1.35 3.99
N GLN A 215 -6.13 1.19 5.15
CA GLN A 215 -6.00 2.13 6.26
C GLN A 215 -4.94 1.63 7.24
N THR A 216 -4.10 2.54 7.73
CA THR A 216 -3.05 2.26 8.71
C THR A 216 -2.98 3.35 9.77
N ASP A 217 -2.53 2.99 10.97
CA ASP A 217 -2.18 3.94 12.03
C ASP A 217 -0.70 4.34 11.99
N ALA A 218 0.10 3.77 11.07
CA ALA A 218 1.43 4.28 10.77
C ALA A 218 1.30 5.75 10.35
N ALA A 219 2.09 6.62 10.96
CA ALA A 219 1.97 8.06 10.72
C ALA A 219 2.29 8.41 9.26
N ILE A 220 1.26 8.79 8.50
CA ILE A 220 1.35 9.35 7.15
C ILE A 220 1.15 10.87 7.26
N ASN A 221 2.17 11.63 6.88
CA ASN A 221 2.16 13.09 6.87
C ASN A 221 2.48 13.59 5.45
N PRO A 222 2.21 14.89 5.15
CA PRO A 222 2.71 15.51 3.91
C PRO A 222 4.19 15.19 3.66
N GLY A 223 4.47 14.80 2.42
CA GLY A 223 5.79 14.33 1.98
C GLY A 223 6.01 12.82 2.06
N ASN A 224 5.20 12.04 2.80
CA ASN A 224 5.15 10.58 2.67
C ASN A 224 4.34 10.12 1.44
N SER A 225 3.49 10.98 0.86
CA SER A 225 2.72 10.70 -0.37
C SER A 225 3.62 10.20 -1.49
N GLY A 226 3.23 9.10 -2.13
CA GLY A 226 3.97 8.41 -3.18
C GLY A 226 5.05 7.46 -2.66
N GLY A 227 5.32 7.47 -1.35
CA GLY A 227 6.21 6.52 -0.67
C GLY A 227 5.59 5.13 -0.50
N ALA A 228 6.33 4.23 0.14
CA ALA A 228 5.94 2.83 0.28
C ALA A 228 5.27 2.54 1.63
N LEU A 229 4.15 1.82 1.62
CA LEU A 229 3.68 1.03 2.75
C LEU A 229 4.20 -0.40 2.57
N VAL A 230 5.01 -0.89 3.51
CA VAL A 230 5.67 -2.21 3.40
C VAL A 230 5.26 -3.18 4.51
N ASP A 231 5.24 -4.46 4.17
CA ASP A 231 4.99 -5.55 5.11
C ASP A 231 6.23 -5.94 5.94
N ALA A 232 6.08 -6.95 6.81
CA ALA A 232 7.16 -7.48 7.65
C ALA A 232 8.34 -8.12 6.88
N GLN A 233 8.23 -8.26 5.57
CA GLN A 233 9.30 -8.72 4.68
C GLN A 233 9.94 -7.57 3.89
N GLY A 234 9.50 -6.32 4.11
CA GLY A 234 9.97 -5.16 3.37
C GLY A 234 9.46 -5.10 1.93
N ARG A 235 8.35 -5.79 1.63
CA ARG A 235 7.71 -5.73 0.32
C ARG A 235 6.62 -4.67 0.33
N ILE A 236 6.54 -3.85 -0.72
CA ILE A 236 5.50 -2.83 -0.86
C ILE A 236 4.13 -3.50 -1.03
N ILE A 237 3.20 -3.16 -0.14
CA ILE A 237 1.80 -3.58 -0.15
C ILE A 237 0.85 -2.42 -0.46
N GLY A 238 1.34 -1.18 -0.44
CA GLY A 238 0.58 -0.02 -0.89
C GLY A 238 1.45 1.22 -1.16
N VAL A 239 0.89 2.17 -1.89
CA VAL A 239 1.47 3.49 -2.13
C VAL A 239 0.81 4.49 -1.18
N ASN A 240 1.59 5.07 -0.27
CA ASN A 240 1.08 6.00 0.75
C ASN A 240 0.43 7.21 0.06
N SER A 241 -0.78 7.62 0.46
CA SER A 241 -1.43 8.83 -0.03
C SER A 241 -1.94 9.67 1.15
N ALA A 242 -1.33 10.84 1.37
CA ALA A 242 -1.67 11.72 2.49
C ALA A 242 -2.98 12.52 2.27
N ILE A 243 -3.54 12.52 1.05
CA ILE A 243 -4.78 13.26 0.73
C ILE A 243 -6.04 12.50 1.15
N ALA A 244 -5.94 11.19 1.33
CA ALA A 244 -7.06 10.34 1.71
C ALA A 244 -7.53 10.53 3.18
N THR A 245 -7.15 11.61 3.86
CA THR A 245 -7.64 11.95 5.21
C THR A 245 -9.09 12.45 5.19
N LEU A 246 -9.89 12.01 6.17
CA LEU A 246 -11.25 12.50 6.39
C LEU A 246 -11.23 13.90 7.05
N SER A 247 -11.00 14.99 6.33
CA SER A 247 -11.56 16.32 6.70
C SER A 247 -11.26 17.43 5.70
N SER A 248 -12.29 18.25 5.50
CA SER A 248 -12.37 19.55 4.83
C SER A 248 -11.24 20.53 5.14
N GLY A 249 -10.50 20.93 4.10
CA GLY A 249 -9.88 22.26 4.00
C GLY A 249 -8.73 22.58 4.97
N GLY A 250 -7.58 21.89 4.82
CA GLY A 250 -6.31 22.29 5.44
C GLY A 250 -5.22 21.21 5.31
N VAL A 251 -3.95 21.61 5.42
CA VAL A 251 -2.83 20.66 5.58
C VAL A 251 -2.90 20.10 7.00
N SER A 252 -3.59 18.97 7.16
CA SER A 252 -3.72 18.29 8.45
C SER A 252 -2.54 17.36 8.68
N GLY A 253 -2.02 17.36 9.91
CA GLY A 253 -1.03 16.37 10.36
C GLY A 253 -1.67 15.00 10.58
N SER A 254 -0.84 13.97 10.76
CA SER A 254 -1.34 12.62 11.01
C SER A 254 -2.10 12.53 12.34
N ILE A 255 -3.33 12.04 12.29
CA ILE A 255 -4.18 11.74 13.46
C ILE A 255 -4.31 10.22 13.69
N GLY A 256 -3.37 9.42 13.16
CA GLY A 256 -3.45 7.95 13.17
C GLY A 256 -4.44 7.37 12.14
N LEU A 257 -4.84 8.16 11.15
CA LEU A 257 -5.65 7.73 10.00
C LEU A 257 -4.85 7.95 8.71
N GLY A 258 -3.93 7.03 8.42
CA GLY A 258 -3.18 6.96 7.18
C GLY A 258 -3.87 6.07 6.15
N PHE A 259 -3.65 6.37 4.88
CA PHE A 259 -4.24 5.63 3.76
C PHE A 259 -3.20 5.30 2.70
N SER A 260 -3.36 4.15 2.05
CA SER A 260 -2.49 3.70 0.96
C SER A 260 -3.29 3.03 -0.14
N ILE A 261 -2.92 3.32 -1.38
CA ILE A 261 -3.47 2.65 -2.57
C ILE A 261 -2.91 1.22 -2.59
N PRO A 262 -3.73 0.16 -2.62
CA PRO A 262 -3.24 -1.22 -2.61
C PRO A 262 -2.30 -1.50 -3.78
N ILE A 263 -1.18 -2.19 -3.52
CA ILE A 263 -0.16 -2.41 -4.56
C ILE A 263 -0.69 -3.22 -5.74
N ASN A 264 -1.63 -4.16 -5.55
CA ASN A 264 -2.17 -4.93 -6.66
C ASN A 264 -2.98 -4.06 -7.63
N GLU A 265 -3.69 -3.06 -7.11
CA GLU A 265 -4.43 -2.07 -7.89
C GLU A 265 -3.46 -1.11 -8.60
N ALA A 266 -2.52 -0.54 -7.84
CA ALA A 266 -1.51 0.37 -8.37
C ALA A 266 -0.64 -0.31 -9.44
N LYS A 267 -0.21 -1.55 -9.21
CA LYS A 267 0.68 -2.32 -10.11
C LYS A 267 0.11 -2.44 -11.51
N ARG A 268 -1.19 -2.71 -11.64
CA ARG A 268 -1.85 -2.78 -12.95
C ARG A 268 -1.71 -1.45 -13.69
N VAL A 269 -2.06 -0.35 -13.05
CA VAL A 269 -1.98 1.00 -13.61
C VAL A 269 -0.53 1.37 -13.96
N ILE A 270 0.41 1.09 -13.06
CA ILE A 270 1.86 1.32 -13.25
C ILE A 270 2.38 0.58 -14.48
N ASP A 271 2.07 -0.72 -14.61
CA ASP A 271 2.55 -1.53 -15.72
C ASP A 271 1.94 -1.10 -17.06
N GLU A 272 0.66 -0.72 -17.10
CA GLU A 272 0.02 -0.15 -18.29
C GLU A 272 0.69 1.17 -18.72
N ILE A 273 0.96 2.07 -17.76
CA ILE A 273 1.64 3.34 -18.01
C ILE A 273 3.08 3.10 -18.51
N ILE A 274 3.83 2.19 -17.90
CA ILE A 274 5.20 1.87 -18.35
C ILE A 274 5.17 1.33 -19.79
N ALA A 275 4.18 0.49 -20.12
CA ALA A 275 4.09 -0.14 -21.43
C ALA A 275 3.61 0.81 -22.53
N THR A 276 2.69 1.72 -22.22
CA THR A 276 1.92 2.46 -23.25
C THR A 276 1.84 3.98 -23.03
N GLY A 277 2.29 4.47 -21.88
CA GLY A 277 2.07 5.85 -21.43
C GLY A 277 0.63 6.13 -20.97
N LYS A 278 -0.27 5.14 -21.02
CA LYS A 278 -1.69 5.27 -20.70
C LYS A 278 -2.16 4.18 -19.75
N SER A 279 -3.37 4.33 -19.21
CA SER A 279 -4.02 3.36 -18.33
C SER A 279 -5.50 3.22 -18.66
N THR A 280 -6.06 2.10 -18.22
CA THR A 280 -7.45 1.71 -18.39
C THR A 280 -8.15 1.54 -17.05
N ARG A 281 -9.48 1.62 -17.08
CA ARG A 281 -10.34 1.40 -15.90
C ARG A 281 -11.48 0.43 -16.22
N PRO A 282 -11.95 -0.34 -15.23
CA PRO A 282 -13.11 -1.20 -15.41
C PRO A 282 -14.39 -0.37 -15.57
N VAL A 283 -15.34 -0.88 -16.34
CA VAL A 283 -16.64 -0.24 -16.58
C VAL A 283 -17.77 -1.20 -16.27
N LEU A 284 -18.62 -0.86 -15.29
CA LEU A 284 -19.87 -1.59 -15.07
C LEU A 284 -20.94 -1.21 -16.11
N GLY A 285 -20.90 0.02 -16.64
CA GLY A 285 -21.85 0.51 -17.63
C GLY A 285 -23.13 1.09 -17.04
N VAL A 286 -23.02 1.79 -15.91
CA VAL A 286 -24.16 2.40 -15.21
C VAL A 286 -23.89 3.88 -14.97
N PHE A 287 -24.94 4.68 -14.97
CA PHE A 287 -24.93 6.01 -14.38
C PHE A 287 -25.85 6.00 -13.17
N PHE A 288 -25.33 6.46 -12.04
CA PHE A 288 -26.07 6.49 -10.80
C PHE A 288 -26.97 7.72 -10.70
N ASP A 289 -28.09 7.55 -10.01
CA ASP A 289 -28.99 8.62 -9.61
C ASP A 289 -28.35 9.38 -8.44
N VAL A 290 -27.90 10.61 -8.69
CA VAL A 290 -27.22 11.45 -7.69
C VAL A 290 -28.20 12.08 -6.69
N GLU A 291 -29.49 12.08 -7.00
CA GLU A 291 -30.54 12.62 -6.11
C GLU A 291 -31.08 11.53 -5.16
N PHE A 292 -30.70 10.28 -5.37
CA PHE A 292 -31.11 9.18 -4.51
C PHE A 292 -30.44 9.26 -3.13
N THR A 293 -31.25 9.42 -2.09
CA THR A 293 -30.81 9.56 -0.69
C THR A 293 -30.97 8.27 0.14
N GLY A 294 -31.46 7.19 -0.47
CA GLY A 294 -31.57 5.90 0.20
C GLY A 294 -30.22 5.19 0.32
N ILE A 295 -30.20 4.09 1.07
CA ILE A 295 -29.01 3.23 1.16
C ILE A 295 -28.82 2.52 -0.20
N GLY A 296 -27.59 2.44 -0.69
CA GLY A 296 -27.23 1.77 -1.94
C GLY A 296 -26.97 2.74 -3.10
N ALA A 297 -26.60 2.19 -4.24
CA ALA A 297 -26.36 2.97 -5.45
C ALA A 297 -27.45 2.71 -6.50
N ARG A 298 -28.34 3.69 -6.70
CA ARG A 298 -29.48 3.55 -7.62
C ARG A 298 -29.06 3.83 -9.05
N ILE A 299 -29.41 2.92 -9.95
CA ILE A 299 -29.09 3.03 -11.38
C ILE A 299 -30.12 3.92 -12.07
N GLN A 300 -29.69 5.06 -12.60
CA GLN A 300 -30.53 5.98 -13.38
C GLN A 300 -30.62 5.57 -14.85
N ARG A 301 -29.49 5.16 -15.44
CA ARG A 301 -29.45 4.63 -16.81
C ARG A 301 -28.29 3.65 -16.99
N LEU A 302 -28.36 2.86 -18.05
CA LEU A 302 -27.29 1.97 -18.49
C LEU A 302 -26.58 2.53 -19.71
N SER A 303 -25.30 2.23 -19.84
CA SER A 303 -24.57 2.41 -21.08
C SER A 303 -24.89 1.24 -22.03
N PRO A 304 -25.32 1.51 -23.27
CA PRO A 304 -25.58 0.46 -24.24
C PRO A 304 -24.35 -0.41 -24.50
N GLY A 305 -24.54 -1.73 -24.54
CA GLY A 305 -23.50 -2.72 -24.82
C GLY A 305 -22.53 -3.00 -23.67
N GLU A 306 -22.68 -2.36 -22.51
CA GLU A 306 -21.79 -2.55 -21.36
C GLU A 306 -22.26 -3.67 -20.41
N GLY A 307 -21.41 -3.99 -19.42
CA GLY A 307 -21.57 -5.14 -18.54
C GLY A 307 -22.96 -5.25 -17.88
N ALA A 308 -23.45 -4.17 -17.26
CA ALA A 308 -24.74 -4.18 -16.55
C ALA A 308 -25.93 -4.43 -17.47
N GLU A 309 -25.94 -3.85 -18.67
CA GLU A 309 -26.99 -4.10 -19.68
C GLU A 309 -26.92 -5.55 -20.18
N LYS A 310 -25.73 -6.03 -20.53
CA LYS A 310 -25.51 -7.43 -20.96
C LYS A 310 -25.91 -8.45 -19.91
N ALA A 311 -25.72 -8.13 -18.63
CA ALA A 311 -26.14 -8.97 -17.52
C ALA A 311 -27.66 -8.90 -17.24
N GLY A 312 -28.37 -7.95 -17.86
CA GLY A 312 -29.81 -7.77 -17.71
C GLY A 312 -30.22 -7.10 -16.39
N ILE A 313 -29.36 -6.25 -15.82
CA ILE A 313 -29.71 -5.44 -14.64
C ILE A 313 -30.73 -4.37 -15.07
N PRO A 314 -31.93 -4.31 -14.48
CA PRO A 314 -32.92 -3.30 -14.86
C PRO A 314 -32.52 -1.88 -14.43
N VAL A 315 -32.89 -0.87 -15.24
CA VAL A 315 -32.85 0.53 -14.82
C VAL A 315 -33.75 0.75 -13.60
N GLY A 316 -33.31 1.59 -12.67
CA GLY A 316 -34.00 1.84 -11.40
C GLY A 316 -33.63 0.87 -10.28
N SER A 317 -32.87 -0.20 -10.57
CA SER A 317 -32.33 -1.09 -9.54
C SER A 317 -31.38 -0.36 -8.59
N ILE A 318 -31.36 -0.79 -7.33
CA ILE A 318 -30.48 -0.24 -6.28
C ILE A 318 -29.42 -1.28 -5.95
N ILE A 319 -28.15 -1.00 -6.24
CA ILE A 319 -27.04 -1.88 -5.88
C ILE A 319 -26.87 -1.91 -4.37
N ARG A 320 -26.91 -3.12 -3.80
CA ARG A 320 -26.76 -3.38 -2.36
C ARG A 320 -25.42 -3.97 -2.00
N SER A 321 -24.87 -4.82 -2.86
CA SER A 321 -23.52 -5.36 -2.67
C SER A 321 -22.84 -5.74 -3.97
N ILE A 322 -21.51 -5.72 -3.96
CA ILE A 322 -20.65 -6.20 -5.05
C ILE A 322 -19.64 -7.18 -4.45
N ASP A 323 -19.67 -8.43 -4.90
CA ASP A 323 -18.93 -9.58 -4.33
C ASP A 323 -19.03 -9.65 -2.79
N GLY A 324 -20.24 -9.48 -2.27
CA GLY A 324 -20.53 -9.54 -0.84
C GLY A 324 -20.15 -8.28 -0.05
N VAL A 325 -19.45 -7.30 -0.66
CA VAL A 325 -19.15 -6.01 -0.02
C VAL A 325 -20.38 -5.11 -0.10
N ARG A 326 -20.86 -4.65 1.05
CA ARG A 326 -22.01 -3.74 1.16
C ARG A 326 -21.72 -2.41 0.46
N ILE A 327 -22.68 -1.95 -0.33
CA ILE A 327 -22.67 -0.65 -1.00
C ILE A 327 -23.65 0.28 -0.28
N PRO A 328 -23.17 1.25 0.51
CA PRO A 328 -24.02 2.22 1.19
C PRO A 328 -24.49 3.36 0.29
N ASP A 329 -23.74 3.70 -0.76
CA ASP A 329 -23.96 4.87 -1.61
C ASP A 329 -23.28 4.73 -2.98
N ASN A 330 -23.44 5.75 -3.83
CA ASN A 330 -22.87 5.81 -5.18
C ASN A 330 -21.33 5.80 -5.17
N GLU A 331 -20.69 6.50 -4.23
CA GLU A 331 -19.23 6.59 -4.17
C GLU A 331 -18.60 5.24 -3.85
N ALA A 332 -19.14 4.53 -2.86
CA ALA A 332 -18.70 3.19 -2.50
C ALA A 332 -18.88 2.20 -3.66
N ALA A 333 -19.94 2.34 -4.47
CA ALA A 333 -20.11 1.54 -5.68
C ALA A 333 -19.00 1.82 -6.69
N ILE A 334 -18.71 3.09 -6.97
CA ILE A 334 -17.66 3.52 -7.90
C ILE A 334 -16.30 2.99 -7.44
N VAL A 335 -15.92 3.22 -6.18
CA VAL A 335 -14.66 2.73 -5.60
C VAL A 335 -14.56 1.21 -5.73
N LYS A 336 -15.64 0.49 -5.35
CA LYS A 336 -15.64 -0.96 -5.41
C LYS A 336 -15.48 -1.47 -6.83
N ILE A 337 -16.16 -0.89 -7.82
CA ILE A 337 -15.99 -1.26 -9.24
C ILE A 337 -14.56 -0.98 -9.70
N ARG A 338 -13.98 0.17 -9.33
CA ARG A 338 -12.63 0.57 -9.74
C ARG A 338 -11.51 -0.27 -9.11
N SER A 339 -11.78 -0.95 -8.01
CA SER A 339 -10.85 -1.89 -7.37
C SER A 339 -10.55 -3.15 -8.21
N TYR A 340 -11.33 -3.40 -9.27
CA TYR A 340 -11.13 -4.54 -10.16
C TYR A 340 -10.32 -4.18 -11.41
N ALA A 341 -9.82 -5.21 -12.11
CA ALA A 341 -9.31 -5.05 -13.46
C ALA A 341 -10.45 -5.03 -14.50
N PRO A 342 -10.27 -4.36 -15.65
CA PRO A 342 -11.14 -4.56 -16.80
C PRO A 342 -11.26 -6.03 -17.18
N GLY A 343 -12.44 -6.48 -17.58
CA GLY A 343 -12.73 -7.89 -17.88
C GLY A 343 -13.02 -8.79 -16.67
N SER A 344 -12.82 -8.30 -15.44
CA SER A 344 -13.21 -9.05 -14.24
C SER A 344 -14.71 -9.33 -14.22
N THR A 345 -15.09 -10.52 -13.76
CA THR A 345 -16.50 -10.86 -13.50
C THR A 345 -16.80 -10.71 -12.02
N VAL A 346 -17.81 -9.90 -11.71
CA VAL A 346 -18.24 -9.59 -10.34
C VAL A 346 -19.69 -9.99 -10.13
N THR A 347 -20.05 -10.29 -8.89
CA THR A 347 -21.43 -10.57 -8.47
C THR A 347 -22.06 -9.31 -7.90
N VAL A 348 -23.07 -8.78 -8.58
CA VAL A 348 -23.81 -7.58 -8.17
C VAL A 348 -25.17 -8.00 -7.61
N VAL A 349 -25.42 -7.69 -6.34
CA VAL A 349 -26.75 -7.88 -5.73
C VAL A 349 -27.47 -6.55 -5.75
N VAL A 350 -28.69 -6.54 -6.29
CA VAL A 350 -29.53 -5.35 -6.41
C VAL A 350 -30.91 -5.60 -5.82
N ASP A 351 -31.55 -4.54 -5.34
CA ASP A 351 -33.00 -4.52 -5.22
C ASP A 351 -33.60 -4.12 -6.57
N LEU A 352 -34.58 -4.89 -7.03
CA LEU A 352 -35.29 -4.63 -8.27
C LEU A 352 -36.31 -3.49 -8.09
N PRO A 353 -36.54 -2.68 -9.13
CA PRO A 353 -37.55 -1.62 -9.08
C PRO A 353 -38.95 -2.19 -8.79
N ASN A 354 -39.87 -1.31 -8.35
CA ASN A 354 -41.28 -1.64 -8.11
C ASN A 354 -41.49 -2.80 -7.10
N ASN A 355 -40.68 -2.86 -6.04
CA ASN A 355 -40.72 -3.90 -5.01
C ASN A 355 -40.51 -5.33 -5.55
N GLY A 356 -39.75 -5.48 -6.64
CA GLY A 356 -39.47 -6.78 -7.26
C GLY A 356 -38.56 -7.72 -6.45
N GLY A 357 -38.23 -7.36 -5.19
CA GLY A 357 -37.33 -8.12 -4.33
C GLY A 357 -35.85 -7.94 -4.70
N SER A 358 -34.99 -8.77 -4.09
CA SER A 358 -33.54 -8.74 -4.32
C SER A 358 -33.12 -9.79 -5.34
N LYS A 359 -32.18 -9.45 -6.23
CA LYS A 359 -31.64 -10.37 -7.25
C LYS A 359 -30.14 -10.20 -7.40
N SER A 360 -29.46 -11.31 -7.68
CA SER A 360 -28.03 -11.35 -7.97
C SER A 360 -27.77 -11.49 -9.46
N PHE A 361 -26.78 -10.75 -9.96
CA PHE A 361 -26.33 -10.73 -11.34
C PHE A 361 -24.82 -10.96 -11.39
N LYS A 362 -24.36 -11.83 -12.31
CA LYS A 362 -22.94 -11.91 -12.65
C LYS A 362 -22.65 -10.95 -13.80
N VAL A 363 -21.74 -10.02 -13.59
CA VAL A 363 -21.44 -8.95 -14.54
C VAL A 363 -19.97 -8.98 -14.89
N THR A 364 -19.66 -9.09 -16.19
CA THR A 364 -18.30 -8.89 -16.69
C THR A 364 -18.07 -7.40 -16.94
N LEU A 365 -17.07 -6.82 -16.28
CA LEU A 365 -16.73 -5.40 -16.40
C LEU A 365 -16.08 -5.14 -17.76
N GLY A 366 -16.52 -4.07 -18.43
CA GLY A 366 -15.90 -3.54 -19.64
C GLY A 366 -14.56 -2.85 -19.35
N SER A 367 -14.02 -2.22 -20.39
CA SER A 367 -12.77 -1.44 -20.32
C SER A 367 -12.99 -0.08 -20.97
N ALA A 368 -12.50 0.98 -20.33
CA ALA A 368 -12.39 2.30 -20.94
C ALA A 368 -11.02 2.91 -20.64
N PRO A 369 -10.54 3.84 -21.49
CA PRO A 369 -9.41 4.68 -21.14
C PRO A 369 -9.66 5.36 -19.79
N SER A 370 -8.72 5.19 -18.85
CA SER A 370 -8.68 5.97 -17.63
C SER A 370 -8.04 7.33 -17.89
N MET A 371 -7.10 7.33 -18.84
CA MET A 371 -6.32 8.44 -19.36
C MET A 371 -6.24 8.45 -20.88
#